data_AF-F6RR05-F1
#
_entry.id   AF-F6RR05-F1
#
_cell.length_a   1.000
_cell.length_b   1.000
_cell.length_c   1.000
_cell.angle_alpha   90.00
_cell.angle_beta   90.00
_cell.angle_gamma   90.00
#
_symmetry.space_group_name_H-M   'P 1'
#
loop_
_entity.id
_entity.type
_entity.pdbx_description
1 polymer ?
#
loop_
_entity_poly.entity_id
_entity_poly.type
_entity_poly.pdbx_seq_one_letter_code
_entity_poly.pdbx_strand_id
1 'polypeptide(L)'
;MKCTAREWLRVTTVLFMAGAIPAMVVPNATLLEKLLEKYMDEDGEWWTAKHRGKRAVTQDELQSILDLHNKLRSQVYPTASNMQYMTWDIELERAAESWAEACLWQHGPASLLSSVGQNLGAHWGRYRPPAYHVQAWYDEVKDFSYPYEHECNPYCPFRCSGSVCSHYTQVVWATSNRVGCAVNLCHNMNIWGQIWPKAVYMVCNYSPKGNWWGHAPYKHGQPCSACPPSFGGGCRENLCYKEGSDNYYAPQEEETNEIEGQQSEVHDTHVHTRSDNSNRNEVISTQQMSQFVSCEVKLRDQCKGTTCNRYECPAGCLSSTAKVIGSVHYDMHSSICRAAIHYGIIDNDGGWVDITRQGRKLYFMYSSRNGVESVSKYQSANSFTVSKVTVQAVTCETTVEQLCPFHKPASHCPRVYCPRDCMQANPHYARVIGTRFYSDVSSICRAAVHAGVVRNHGGYVDVMPVDKRKAYKASFQNGISSESFFQS
;
A
#
# COMPACT_ATOMS: atom_id res chain seq x y z
N MET A 1 78.07 32.15 -44.41
CA MET A 1 79.18 31.26 -44.82
C MET A 1 79.05 29.92 -44.09
N LYS A 2 79.21 28.83 -44.85
CA LYS A 2 79.39 27.39 -44.54
C LYS A 2 80.03 27.08 -43.16
N CYS A 3 79.93 25.92 -42.49
CA CYS A 3 79.33 24.59 -42.73
C CYS A 3 79.47 23.72 -41.43
N THR A 4 78.43 22.93 -41.12
CA THR A 4 78.35 21.49 -40.72
C THR A 4 79.37 20.78 -39.79
N ALA A 5 78.84 20.01 -38.80
CA ALA A 5 78.92 18.52 -38.63
C ALA A 5 78.63 18.11 -37.16
N ARG A 6 78.14 16.93 -36.75
CA ARG A 6 77.34 15.80 -37.28
C ARG A 6 77.21 14.77 -36.10
N GLU A 7 76.01 14.24 -35.88
CA GLU A 7 75.65 12.97 -35.16
C GLU A 7 75.98 12.87 -33.64
N TRP A 8 75.18 12.25 -32.78
CA TRP A 8 74.81 10.82 -32.74
C TRP A 8 73.40 10.57 -32.14
N LEU A 9 72.61 9.73 -32.82
CA LEU A 9 71.50 8.96 -32.24
C LEU A 9 72.04 7.86 -31.33
N ARG A 10 71.41 7.63 -30.17
CA ARG A 10 71.38 6.32 -29.52
C ARG A 10 69.99 6.01 -28.96
N VAL A 11 69.41 4.99 -29.56
CA VAL A 11 68.31 4.13 -29.09
C VAL A 11 68.69 3.49 -27.76
N THR A 12 67.77 3.38 -26.80
CA THR A 12 67.71 2.32 -25.77
C THR A 12 66.39 2.44 -24.99
N THR A 13 65.38 1.65 -25.34
CA THR A 13 64.96 0.35 -24.78
C THR A 13 63.84 0.49 -23.74
N VAL A 14 62.64 0.14 -24.18
CA VAL A 14 61.45 -0.13 -23.37
C VAL A 14 61.71 -1.35 -22.51
N LEU A 15 61.54 -1.22 -21.19
CA LEU A 15 61.48 -2.34 -20.26
C LEU A 15 60.05 -2.42 -19.71
N PHE A 16 59.27 -3.30 -20.33
CA PHE A 16 57.98 -3.78 -19.83
C PHE A 16 58.24 -4.63 -18.58
N MET A 17 57.93 -4.11 -17.40
CA MET A 17 57.71 -4.95 -16.22
C MET A 17 56.22 -5.22 -16.10
N ALA A 18 55.82 -6.42 -16.54
CA ALA A 18 54.51 -6.99 -16.31
C ALA A 18 54.36 -7.30 -14.81
N GLY A 19 53.78 -6.36 -14.06
CA GLY A 19 53.26 -6.61 -12.72
C GLY A 19 51.79 -7.00 -12.85
N ALA A 20 51.48 -8.29 -12.72
CA ALA A 20 50.12 -8.77 -12.62
C ALA A 20 49.46 -8.18 -11.37
N ILE A 21 48.48 -7.28 -11.56
CA ILE A 21 47.55 -6.90 -10.49
C ILE A 21 46.56 -8.06 -10.38
N PRO A 22 46.43 -8.74 -9.23
CA PRO A 22 45.33 -9.66 -9.04
C PRO A 22 44.05 -8.82 -9.02
N ALA A 23 43.23 -8.97 -10.05
CA ALA A 23 41.86 -8.49 -10.05
C ALA A 23 41.16 -9.13 -8.84
N MET A 24 40.95 -8.35 -7.78
CA MET A 24 40.00 -8.72 -6.74
C MET A 24 38.63 -8.66 -7.38
N VAL A 25 38.13 -9.84 -7.77
CA VAL A 25 36.73 -10.06 -8.11
C VAL A 25 35.92 -9.76 -6.85
N VAL A 26 35.23 -8.63 -6.84
CA VAL A 26 34.18 -8.36 -5.85
C VAL A 26 32.93 -9.09 -6.35
N PRO A 27 32.38 -10.09 -5.64
CA PRO A 27 31.13 -10.69 -6.05
C PRO A 27 29.94 -9.85 -5.55
N ASN A 28 28.93 -9.72 -6.43
CA ASN A 28 27.58 -9.20 -6.20
C ASN A 28 27.33 -7.68 -6.17
N ALA A 29 27.63 -7.01 -7.29
CA ALA A 29 26.97 -5.76 -7.70
C ALA A 29 25.65 -5.99 -8.51
N THR A 30 25.36 -7.23 -8.91
CA THR A 30 24.34 -7.56 -9.91
C THR A 30 22.89 -7.39 -9.44
N LEU A 31 22.63 -7.40 -8.13
CA LEU A 31 21.27 -7.21 -7.61
C LEU A 31 20.86 -5.73 -7.56
N LEU A 32 21.81 -4.84 -7.27
CA LEU A 32 21.57 -3.39 -7.21
C LEU A 32 21.39 -2.82 -8.62
N GLU A 33 22.19 -3.28 -9.58
CA GLU A 33 22.03 -2.90 -10.99
C GLU A 33 20.69 -3.40 -11.56
N LYS A 34 20.29 -4.65 -11.26
CA LYS A 34 18.98 -5.20 -11.67
C LYS A 34 17.78 -4.47 -11.04
N LEU A 35 17.92 -3.95 -9.81
CA LEU A 35 16.88 -3.14 -9.15
C LEU A 35 16.76 -1.75 -9.78
N LEU A 36 17.86 -1.20 -10.30
CA LEU A 36 17.91 0.14 -10.92
C LEU A 36 17.48 0.13 -12.39
N GLU A 37 17.72 -0.96 -13.13
CA GLU A 37 17.39 -1.09 -14.55
C GLU A 37 15.87 -1.10 -14.83
N LYS A 38 15.05 -1.54 -13.85
CA LYS A 38 13.57 -1.56 -13.95
C LYS A 38 12.93 -0.16 -14.03
N TYR A 39 13.68 0.90 -13.75
CA TYR A 39 13.18 2.28 -13.67
C TYR A 39 13.76 3.22 -14.75
N MET A 40 14.41 2.68 -15.78
CA MET A 40 15.11 3.48 -16.80
C MET A 40 14.42 3.63 -18.16
N ASP A 41 13.15 3.25 -18.32
CA ASP A 41 12.38 3.56 -19.55
C ASP A 41 10.98 4.08 -19.22
N GLU A 42 10.76 5.37 -19.47
CA GLU A 42 9.76 5.90 -20.42
C GLU A 42 9.62 7.43 -20.27
N ASP A 43 10.04 8.13 -21.32
CA ASP A 43 9.75 9.54 -21.57
C ASP A 43 8.25 9.70 -21.90
N GLY A 44 7.48 10.35 -21.02
CA GLY A 44 6.06 10.61 -21.26
C GLY A 44 5.43 11.61 -20.29
N GLU A 45 5.21 12.83 -20.77
CA GLU A 45 4.43 13.95 -20.22
C GLU A 45 3.83 13.85 -18.79
N TRP A 46 4.60 14.26 -17.78
CA TRP A 46 4.15 14.38 -16.37
C TRP A 46 3.58 15.78 -16.01
N TRP A 47 3.32 16.66 -16.98
CA TRP A 47 3.12 18.11 -16.72
C TRP A 47 1.68 18.62 -16.54
N THR A 48 0.79 17.89 -15.88
CA THR A 48 -0.42 18.52 -15.29
C THR A 48 -0.27 18.70 -13.79
N ALA A 49 0.19 19.90 -13.43
CA ALA A 49 0.45 20.35 -12.08
C ALA A 49 -0.75 20.21 -11.14
N LYS A 50 -0.56 19.46 -10.05
CA LYS A 50 -1.20 19.75 -8.75
C LYS A 50 -0.11 20.19 -7.79
N HIS A 51 -0.24 21.40 -7.26
CA HIS A 51 0.52 21.88 -6.10
C HIS A 51 0.39 20.90 -4.92
N ARG A 52 1.35 20.00 -4.74
CA ARG A 52 1.57 19.23 -3.50
C ARG A 52 3.07 19.05 -3.31
N GLY A 53 3.65 19.76 -2.33
CA GLY A 53 5.04 19.53 -1.90
C GLY A 53 5.29 18.15 -1.28
N LYS A 54 4.22 17.37 -1.07
CA LYS A 54 4.22 16.07 -0.39
C LYS A 54 4.57 14.93 -1.34
N ARG A 55 5.71 14.28 -1.13
CA ARG A 55 6.05 12.96 -1.70
C ARG A 55 6.07 11.93 -0.57
N ALA A 56 5.00 11.15 -0.42
CA ALA A 56 5.03 10.02 0.50
C ALA A 56 6.06 8.97 0.03
N VAL A 57 6.82 8.40 0.95
CA VAL A 57 7.72 7.27 0.68
C VAL A 57 6.84 6.07 0.29
N THR A 58 7.09 5.47 -0.87
CA THR A 58 6.32 4.30 -1.33
C THR A 58 6.72 3.04 -0.55
N GLN A 59 5.91 1.99 -0.63
CA GLN A 59 6.23 0.73 0.04
C GLN A 59 7.55 0.11 -0.46
N ASP A 60 7.81 0.21 -1.76
CA ASP A 60 9.05 -0.29 -2.36
C ASP A 60 10.25 0.53 -1.88
N GLU A 61 10.09 1.85 -1.72
CA GLU A 61 11.13 2.72 -1.18
C GLU A 61 11.41 2.44 0.29
N LEU A 62 10.37 2.24 1.11
CA LEU A 62 10.47 1.86 2.51
C LEU A 62 11.27 0.56 2.66
N GLN A 63 10.88 -0.47 1.91
CA GLN A 63 11.55 -1.77 1.96
C GLN A 63 13.01 -1.63 1.51
N SER A 64 13.27 -0.86 0.45
CA SER A 64 14.62 -0.59 -0.04
C SER A 64 15.50 0.11 1.01
N ILE A 65 14.94 1.07 1.76
CA ILE A 65 15.65 1.74 2.87
C ILE A 65 15.97 0.73 3.97
N LEU A 66 14.99 -0.06 4.40
CA LEU A 66 15.14 -1.00 5.52
C LEU A 66 16.12 -2.13 5.19
N ASP A 67 15.98 -2.72 4.01
CA ASP A 67 16.86 -3.79 3.52
C ASP A 67 18.29 -3.30 3.41
N LEU A 68 18.49 -2.08 2.88
CA LEU A 68 19.81 -1.49 2.78
C LEU A 68 20.42 -1.22 4.16
N HIS A 69 19.66 -0.72 5.14
CA HIS A 69 20.15 -0.58 6.51
C HIS A 69 20.61 -1.92 7.09
N ASN A 70 19.77 -2.96 7.01
CA ASN A 70 20.12 -4.27 7.56
C ASN A 70 21.31 -4.92 6.82
N LYS A 71 21.37 -4.80 5.49
CA LYS A 71 22.50 -5.27 4.69
C LYS A 71 23.81 -4.58 5.07
N LEU A 72 23.80 -3.27 5.26
CA LEU A 72 25.01 -2.53 5.66
C LEU A 72 25.43 -2.88 7.09
N ARG A 73 24.46 -3.05 8.00
CA ARG A 73 24.70 -3.45 9.39
C ARG A 73 25.29 -4.86 9.51
N SER A 74 24.94 -5.78 8.60
CA SER A 74 25.48 -7.15 8.59
C SER A 74 26.90 -7.27 8.03
N GLN A 75 27.39 -6.21 7.37
CA GLN A 75 28.66 -6.20 6.63
C GLN A 75 29.71 -5.26 7.24
N VAL A 76 29.48 -4.75 8.45
CA VAL A 76 30.41 -3.84 9.11
C VAL A 76 31.76 -4.49 9.39
N TYR A 77 32.82 -3.68 9.27
CA TYR A 77 34.16 -4.02 9.74
C TYR A 77 34.67 -2.93 10.68
N PRO A 78 35.25 -3.29 11.85
CA PRO A 78 35.37 -4.64 12.39
C PRO A 78 34.01 -5.29 12.73
N THR A 79 33.96 -6.62 12.87
CA THR A 79 32.67 -7.33 13.03
C THR A 79 31.98 -7.01 14.36
N ALA A 80 30.65 -6.96 14.35
CA ALA A 80 29.84 -6.58 15.49
C ALA A 80 29.21 -7.80 16.21
N SER A 81 29.43 -7.94 17.51
CA SER A 81 28.88 -9.04 18.30
C SER A 81 27.41 -8.85 18.74
N ASN A 82 26.91 -7.62 18.74
CA ASN A 82 25.61 -7.26 19.30
C ASN A 82 24.70 -6.46 18.35
N MET A 83 24.98 -6.48 17.04
CA MET A 83 24.24 -5.70 16.04
C MET A 83 22.79 -6.17 15.96
N GLN A 84 21.82 -5.32 16.31
CA GLN A 84 20.41 -5.71 16.28
C GLN A 84 19.82 -5.59 14.88
N TYR A 85 18.95 -6.53 14.51
CA TYR A 85 18.12 -6.41 13.32
C TYR A 85 17.20 -5.19 13.45
N MET A 86 17.17 -4.36 12.41
CA MET A 86 16.39 -3.14 12.37
C MET A 86 15.02 -3.41 11.73
N THR A 87 13.97 -2.86 12.33
CA THR A 87 12.60 -2.90 11.79
C THR A 87 12.09 -1.48 11.50
N TRP A 88 11.07 -1.38 10.65
CA TRP A 88 10.44 -0.08 10.39
C TRP A 88 9.49 0.32 11.53
N ASP A 89 9.53 1.58 11.93
CA ASP A 89 8.69 2.18 12.96
C ASP A 89 7.95 3.41 12.40
N ILE A 90 6.63 3.28 12.31
CA ILE A 90 5.74 4.26 11.69
C ILE A 90 5.65 5.56 12.51
N GLU A 91 5.83 5.50 13.84
CA GLU A 91 5.83 6.73 14.65
C GLU A 91 7.11 7.54 14.42
N LEU A 92 8.25 6.86 14.19
CA LEU A 92 9.48 7.52 13.75
C LEU A 92 9.34 8.13 12.35
N GLU A 93 8.67 7.44 11.43
CA GLU A 93 8.35 7.94 10.09
C GLU A 93 7.48 9.20 10.15
N ARG A 94 6.40 9.19 10.95
CA ARG A 94 5.52 10.35 11.11
C ARG A 94 6.27 11.56 11.68
N ALA A 95 7.11 11.32 12.69
CA ALA A 95 7.95 12.38 13.25
C ALA A 95 8.95 12.91 12.22
N ALA A 96 9.48 12.05 11.35
CA ALA A 96 10.37 12.44 10.27
C ALA A 96 9.62 13.24 9.19
N GLU A 97 8.39 12.85 8.85
CA GLU A 97 7.52 13.53 7.90
C GLU A 97 7.22 14.95 8.38
N SER A 98 6.76 15.10 9.62
CA SER A 98 6.48 16.41 10.21
C SER A 98 7.70 17.33 10.21
N TRP A 99 8.91 16.78 10.34
CA TRP A 99 10.14 17.58 10.27
C TRP A 99 10.58 17.89 8.84
N ALA A 100 10.47 16.93 7.93
CA ALA A 100 10.80 17.11 6.51
C ALA A 100 9.94 18.18 5.85
N GLU A 101 8.68 18.32 6.28
CA GLU A 101 7.75 19.36 5.82
C GLU A 101 8.21 20.79 6.14
N ALA A 102 9.01 20.97 7.20
CA ALA A 102 9.53 22.28 7.57
C ALA A 102 10.58 22.82 6.58
N CYS A 103 11.19 21.95 5.76
CA CYS A 103 12.23 22.32 4.80
C CYS A 103 13.39 23.13 5.42
N LEU A 104 13.78 22.78 6.64
CA LEU A 104 14.90 23.38 7.37
C LEU A 104 16.10 22.42 7.38
N TRP A 105 17.27 22.88 6.93
CA TRP A 105 18.49 22.06 6.97
C TRP A 105 19.12 22.06 8.38
N GLN A 106 18.44 21.42 9.32
CA GLN A 106 18.85 21.28 10.72
C GLN A 106 18.13 20.10 11.38
N HIS A 107 18.69 19.59 12.47
CA HIS A 107 18.05 18.54 13.26
C HIS A 107 16.85 19.05 14.05
N GLY A 108 15.82 18.22 14.21
CA GLY A 108 14.69 18.51 15.09
C GLY A 108 13.48 17.58 14.93
N PRO A 109 12.36 17.89 15.60
CA PRO A 109 12.22 18.96 16.60
C PRO A 109 13.05 18.67 17.86
N ALA A 110 13.54 19.72 18.53
CA ALA A 110 14.47 19.59 19.66
C ALA A 110 13.97 18.70 20.80
N SER A 111 12.65 18.67 21.02
CA SER A 111 12.00 17.83 22.03
C SER A 111 12.24 16.32 21.81
N LEU A 112 12.32 15.87 20.55
CA LEU A 112 12.52 14.46 20.19
C LEU A 112 13.99 14.04 20.16
N LEU A 113 14.91 14.98 19.92
CA LEU A 113 16.34 14.69 19.77
C LEU A 113 17.01 14.19 21.06
N SER A 114 16.33 14.26 22.21
CA SER A 114 16.81 13.69 23.47
C SER A 114 16.74 12.16 23.49
N SER A 115 15.77 11.56 22.79
CA SER A 115 15.49 10.11 22.82
C SER A 115 15.54 9.45 21.44
N VAL A 116 15.51 10.23 20.37
CA VAL A 116 15.51 9.77 18.97
C VAL A 116 16.78 10.22 18.26
N GLY A 117 17.43 9.31 17.55
CA GLY A 117 18.53 9.61 16.64
C GLY A 117 17.99 10.11 15.31
N GLN A 118 18.73 10.95 14.58
CA GLN A 118 18.24 11.49 13.30
C GLN A 118 19.37 11.66 12.29
N ASN A 119 19.17 11.13 11.09
CA ASN A 119 20.01 11.43 9.93
C ASN A 119 19.24 12.29 8.92
N LEU A 120 19.95 13.23 8.31
CA LEU A 120 19.42 14.14 7.31
C LEU A 120 20.15 13.93 5.99
N GLY A 121 19.41 13.97 4.89
CA GLY A 121 19.95 13.84 3.54
C GLY A 121 19.24 14.80 2.62
N ALA A 122 19.97 15.45 1.72
CA ALA A 122 19.35 16.29 0.69
C ALA A 122 20.07 16.12 -0.64
N HIS A 123 19.33 16.21 -1.73
CA HIS A 123 19.89 16.33 -3.07
C HIS A 123 19.00 17.24 -3.92
N TRP A 124 19.54 17.73 -5.03
CA TRP A 124 18.81 18.52 -6.02
C TRP A 124 19.30 18.13 -7.42
N GLY A 125 18.48 18.39 -8.44
CA GLY A 125 18.78 18.01 -9.82
C GLY A 125 18.30 16.60 -10.15
N ARG A 126 19.23 15.71 -10.56
CA ARG A 126 18.87 14.35 -11.03
C ARG A 126 18.20 13.55 -9.92
N TYR A 127 17.18 12.77 -10.30
CA TYR A 127 16.50 11.88 -9.40
C TYR A 127 17.48 10.89 -8.75
N ARG A 128 17.35 10.71 -7.43
CA ARG A 128 18.00 9.65 -6.66
C ARG A 128 16.94 8.93 -5.81
N PRO A 129 16.93 7.60 -5.76
CA PRO A 129 16.03 6.88 -4.87
C PRO A 129 16.38 7.16 -3.40
N PRO A 130 15.45 7.06 -2.44
CA PRO A 130 15.74 7.33 -1.02
C PRO A 130 16.90 6.49 -0.44
N ALA A 131 17.06 5.25 -0.91
CA ALA A 131 18.18 4.37 -0.54
C ALA A 131 19.56 4.97 -0.87
N TYR A 132 19.65 5.90 -1.84
CA TYR A 132 20.87 6.64 -2.13
C TYR A 132 21.40 7.41 -0.91
N HIS A 133 20.52 8.03 -0.12
CA HIS A 133 20.95 8.77 1.07
C HIS A 133 21.50 7.83 2.15
N VAL A 134 20.92 6.64 2.30
CA VAL A 134 21.41 5.61 3.23
C VAL A 134 22.82 5.16 2.86
N GLN A 135 23.07 4.91 1.56
CA GLN A 135 24.40 4.58 1.08
C GLN A 135 25.38 5.74 1.31
N ALA A 136 24.99 6.97 0.98
CA ALA A 136 25.83 8.15 1.19
C ALA A 136 26.19 8.37 2.67
N TRP A 137 25.26 8.10 3.59
CA TRP A 137 25.54 8.11 5.03
C TRP A 137 26.50 7.00 5.44
N TYR A 138 26.36 5.81 4.87
CA TYR A 138 27.27 4.70 5.16
C TYR A 138 28.68 4.93 4.62
N ASP A 139 28.82 5.57 3.46
CA ASP A 139 30.10 5.81 2.80
C ASP A 139 31.05 6.70 3.62
N GLU A 140 30.56 7.37 4.67
CA GLU A 140 31.41 8.05 5.67
C GLU A 140 32.32 7.07 6.42
N VAL A 141 32.06 5.75 6.35
CA VAL A 141 32.94 4.71 6.91
C VAL A 141 34.40 4.83 6.46
N LYS A 142 34.64 5.33 5.25
CA LYS A 142 35.99 5.55 4.70
C LYS A 142 36.81 6.55 5.52
N ASP A 143 36.12 7.44 6.24
CA ASP A 143 36.68 8.52 7.03
C ASP A 143 36.58 8.25 8.55
N PHE A 144 35.92 7.16 8.94
CA PHE A 144 35.69 6.78 10.32
C PHE A 144 36.68 5.71 10.78
N SER A 145 37.29 5.91 11.95
CA SER A 145 38.12 4.90 12.60
C SER A 145 37.41 4.33 13.84
N TYR A 146 37.18 3.02 13.85
CA TYR A 146 36.49 2.33 14.94
C TYR A 146 37.32 2.36 16.25
N PRO A 147 36.74 2.78 17.38
CA PRO A 147 37.42 2.75 18.67
C PRO A 147 37.33 1.36 19.30
N TYR A 148 38.47 0.72 19.51
CA TYR A 148 38.53 -0.57 20.19
C TYR A 148 38.38 -0.41 21.71
N GLU A 149 37.93 -1.47 22.39
CA GLU A 149 37.60 -1.47 23.82
C GLU A 149 38.76 -0.99 24.71
N HIS A 150 40.01 -1.33 24.36
CA HIS A 150 41.20 -0.90 25.10
C HIS A 150 41.49 0.62 25.01
N GLU A 151 40.89 1.32 24.04
CA GLU A 151 40.99 2.76 23.87
C GLU A 151 39.87 3.52 24.62
N CYS A 152 38.84 2.81 25.09
CA CYS A 152 37.68 3.38 25.76
C CYS A 152 37.93 3.51 27.27
N ASN A 153 38.55 4.62 27.71
CA ASN A 153 38.78 4.87 29.14
C ASN A 153 38.79 6.38 29.48
N PRO A 154 37.79 6.91 30.23
CA PRO A 154 36.48 6.32 30.55
C PRO A 154 35.49 6.37 29.36
N TYR A 155 35.88 7.03 28.27
CA TYR A 155 35.08 7.26 27.07
C TYR A 155 35.81 6.75 25.83
N CYS A 156 35.08 6.25 24.84
CA CYS A 156 35.65 5.89 23.54
C CYS A 156 35.97 7.14 22.70
N PRO A 157 37.14 7.21 22.05
CA PRO A 157 37.48 8.33 21.17
C PRO A 157 36.63 8.29 19.89
N PHE A 158 36.09 9.44 19.48
CA PHE A 158 35.47 9.60 18.17
C PHE A 158 36.50 10.12 17.17
N ARG A 159 36.87 9.30 16.17
CA ARG A 159 37.89 9.63 15.17
C ARG A 159 37.27 9.69 13.78
N CYS A 160 37.21 10.89 13.22
CA CYS A 160 36.69 11.17 11.88
C CYS A 160 37.68 12.05 11.12
N SER A 161 38.21 11.57 9.99
CA SER A 161 39.08 12.36 9.10
C SER A 161 38.29 13.21 8.10
N GLY A 162 37.02 12.88 7.89
CA GLY A 162 36.10 13.58 6.99
C GLY A 162 35.38 14.74 7.68
N SER A 163 34.51 15.41 6.92
CA SER A 163 33.68 16.51 7.46
C SER A 163 32.60 16.01 8.40
N VAL A 164 32.05 14.81 8.16
CA VAL A 164 31.01 14.16 8.96
C VAL A 164 31.21 12.64 8.92
N CYS A 165 31.09 12.00 10.09
CA CYS A 165 31.04 10.53 10.22
C CYS A 165 29.84 10.05 11.07
N SER A 166 29.05 10.99 11.60
CA SER A 166 27.97 10.67 12.54
C SER A 166 26.76 10.02 11.86
N HIS A 167 26.59 10.19 10.54
CA HIS A 167 25.51 9.51 9.84
C HIS A 167 25.82 8.02 9.72
N TYR A 168 27.06 7.67 9.37
CA TYR A 168 27.55 6.29 9.37
C TYR A 168 27.34 5.65 10.74
N THR A 169 27.84 6.25 11.82
CA THR A 169 27.75 5.63 13.15
C THR A 169 26.30 5.43 13.61
N GLN A 170 25.36 6.28 13.18
CA GLN A 170 23.93 6.10 13.45
C GLN A 170 23.33 4.93 12.64
N VAL A 171 23.67 4.79 11.36
CA VAL A 171 23.24 3.66 10.51
C VAL A 171 23.68 2.33 11.13
N VAL A 172 24.93 2.26 11.62
CA VAL A 172 25.52 1.05 12.21
C VAL A 172 25.41 1.00 13.74
N TRP A 173 24.54 1.80 14.35
CA TRP A 173 24.41 1.79 15.80
C TRP A 173 23.70 0.52 16.28
N ALA A 174 24.38 -0.34 17.02
CA ALA A 174 23.93 -1.70 17.35
C ALA A 174 22.55 -1.73 18.02
N THR A 175 22.29 -0.79 18.95
CA THR A 175 21.03 -0.78 19.70
C THR A 175 19.87 -0.13 18.95
N SER A 176 20.14 0.67 17.93
CA SER A 176 19.11 1.32 17.10
C SER A 176 18.46 0.24 16.23
N ASN A 177 17.37 -0.33 16.70
CA ASN A 177 16.68 -1.44 16.05
C ASN A 177 15.35 -1.02 15.42
N ARG A 178 15.01 0.27 15.44
CA ARG A 178 13.84 0.84 14.78
C ARG A 178 14.23 2.07 13.97
N VAL A 179 13.70 2.18 12.75
CA VAL A 179 13.90 3.32 11.85
C VAL A 179 12.58 3.73 11.20
N GLY A 180 12.39 5.03 10.98
CA GLY A 180 11.32 5.54 10.13
C GLY A 180 11.78 6.79 9.41
N CYS A 181 11.50 6.87 8.11
CA CYS A 181 12.01 7.95 7.26
C CYS A 181 10.92 8.59 6.41
N ALA A 182 11.07 9.88 6.13
CA ALA A 182 10.21 10.61 5.23
C ALA A 182 11.03 11.44 4.22
N VAL A 183 10.43 11.67 3.06
CA VAL A 183 10.99 12.50 1.98
C VAL A 183 10.04 13.64 1.69
N ASN A 184 10.57 14.84 1.48
CA ASN A 184 9.79 16.01 1.11
C ASN A 184 10.46 16.79 -0.03
N LEU A 185 9.67 17.40 -0.92
CA LEU A 185 10.18 18.24 -1.99
C LEU A 185 10.11 19.72 -1.58
N CYS A 186 11.28 20.28 -1.23
CA CYS A 186 11.45 21.65 -0.81
C CYS A 186 11.73 22.56 -2.02
N HIS A 187 10.84 23.52 -2.31
CA HIS A 187 10.97 24.37 -3.48
C HIS A 187 12.23 25.24 -3.45
N ASN A 188 12.55 25.82 -2.29
CA ASN A 188 13.78 26.55 -2.02
C ASN A 188 14.25 26.16 -0.62
N MET A 189 15.39 25.48 -0.53
CA MET A 189 15.96 25.07 0.76
C MET A 189 17.34 25.67 0.92
N ASN A 190 17.59 26.35 2.04
CA ASN A 190 18.90 26.89 2.36
C ASN A 190 19.75 25.79 3.02
N ILE A 191 20.78 25.34 2.32
CA ILE A 191 21.73 24.33 2.79
C ILE A 191 23.10 25.00 2.85
N TRP A 192 23.60 25.22 4.06
CA TRP A 192 24.90 25.88 4.33
C TRP A 192 25.11 27.21 3.60
N GLY A 193 24.07 28.05 3.51
CA GLY A 193 24.14 29.37 2.88
C GLY A 193 23.87 29.37 1.37
N GLN A 194 23.59 28.22 0.77
CA GLN A 194 23.22 28.09 -0.64
C GLN A 194 21.76 27.68 -0.78
N ILE A 195 21.02 28.34 -1.67
CA ILE A 195 19.62 28.00 -1.96
C ILE A 195 19.61 26.90 -3.02
N TRP A 196 19.10 25.73 -2.65
CA TRP A 196 18.90 24.61 -3.56
C TRP A 196 17.43 24.62 -4.04
N PRO A 197 17.18 24.89 -5.33
CA PRO A 197 15.84 24.81 -5.90
C PRO A 197 15.38 23.35 -6.05
N LYS A 198 14.11 23.08 -5.72
CA LYS A 198 13.49 21.75 -5.79
C LYS A 198 14.35 20.68 -5.10
N ALA A 199 14.85 20.99 -3.91
CA ALA A 199 15.62 20.06 -3.10
C ALA A 199 14.73 18.92 -2.60
N VAL A 200 15.17 17.69 -2.83
CA VAL A 200 14.59 16.51 -2.19
C VAL A 200 15.27 16.36 -0.83
N TYR A 201 14.49 16.47 0.23
CA TYR A 201 14.95 16.41 1.61
C TYR A 201 14.45 15.13 2.28
N MET A 202 15.36 14.35 2.85
CA MET A 202 15.09 13.09 3.54
C MET A 202 15.48 13.22 5.01
N VAL A 203 14.56 12.81 5.88
CA VAL A 203 14.77 12.71 7.33
C VAL A 203 14.56 11.25 7.71
N CYS A 204 15.52 10.65 8.41
CA CYS A 204 15.36 9.32 9.04
C CYS A 204 15.54 9.45 10.54
N ASN A 205 14.56 8.95 11.30
CA ASN A 205 14.59 8.87 12.75
C ASN A 205 14.88 7.44 13.21
N TYR A 206 15.66 7.32 14.29
CA TYR A 206 16.14 6.04 14.82
C TYR A 206 15.79 5.91 16.30
N SER A 207 15.31 4.73 16.70
CA SER A 207 15.04 4.40 18.10
C SER A 207 15.65 3.05 18.48
N PRO A 208 16.19 2.94 19.71
CA PRO A 208 16.64 4.04 20.57
C PRO A 208 17.69 4.93 19.88
N LYS A 209 17.89 6.15 20.39
CA LYS A 209 18.93 7.05 19.88
C LYS A 209 20.32 6.41 19.89
N GLY A 210 21.06 6.62 18.80
CA GLY A 210 22.48 6.30 18.70
C GLY A 210 23.39 7.50 18.94
N ASN A 211 24.66 7.37 18.58
CA ASN A 211 25.68 8.42 18.70
C ASN A 211 25.82 8.98 20.12
N TRP A 212 25.76 8.10 21.12
CA TRP A 212 26.04 8.46 22.50
C TRP A 212 27.50 8.87 22.66
N TRP A 213 27.72 10.03 23.27
CA TRP A 213 29.06 10.56 23.49
C TRP A 213 29.87 9.59 24.35
N GLY A 214 31.09 9.26 23.91
CA GLY A 214 31.98 8.34 24.60
C GLY A 214 31.66 6.85 24.41
N HIS A 215 30.77 6.48 23.48
CA HIS A 215 30.44 5.09 23.18
C HIS A 215 30.76 4.71 21.73
N ALA A 216 31.25 3.48 21.53
CA ALA A 216 31.39 2.88 20.20
C ALA A 216 30.01 2.54 19.60
N PRO A 217 29.85 2.55 18.26
CA PRO A 217 28.56 2.29 17.62
C PRO A 217 28.05 0.86 17.83
N TYR A 218 28.95 -0.10 18.03
CA TYR A 218 28.65 -1.49 18.30
C TYR A 218 29.80 -2.12 19.09
N LYS A 219 29.59 -3.31 19.66
CA LYS A 219 30.66 -4.08 20.32
C LYS A 219 31.40 -4.91 19.30
N HIS A 220 32.72 -4.77 19.24
CA HIS A 220 33.57 -5.63 18.43
C HIS A 220 33.49 -7.08 18.92
N GLY A 221 33.41 -8.03 17.98
CA GLY A 221 33.52 -9.45 18.29
C GLY A 221 32.92 -10.36 17.22
N GLN A 222 32.81 -11.65 17.53
CA GLN A 222 32.16 -12.61 16.66
C GLN A 222 30.68 -12.22 16.47
N PRO A 223 30.15 -12.19 15.23
CA PRO A 223 28.75 -11.88 14.98
C PRO A 223 27.79 -12.65 15.88
N CYS A 224 26.80 -11.94 16.41
CA CYS A 224 25.77 -12.45 17.31
C CYS A 224 26.23 -13.04 18.66
N SER A 225 27.52 -13.00 19.01
CA SER A 225 28.03 -13.55 20.28
C SER A 225 27.61 -12.77 21.53
N ALA A 226 27.10 -11.54 21.37
CA ALA A 226 26.65 -10.67 22.46
C ALA A 226 25.24 -10.11 22.21
N CYS A 227 24.36 -10.89 21.57
CA CYS A 227 22.98 -10.48 21.34
C CYS A 227 22.20 -10.30 22.65
N PRO A 228 21.36 -9.25 22.76
CA PRO A 228 20.53 -9.06 23.94
C PRO A 228 19.53 -10.23 24.11
N PRO A 229 19.21 -10.62 25.37
CA PRO A 229 18.24 -11.69 25.64
C PRO A 229 16.87 -11.48 25.00
N SER A 230 16.48 -10.23 24.73
CA SER A 230 15.22 -9.89 24.06
C SER A 230 15.07 -10.49 22.66
N PHE A 231 16.19 -10.86 22.01
CA PHE A 231 16.21 -11.51 20.69
C PHE A 231 16.17 -13.04 20.76
N GLY A 232 16.10 -13.64 21.96
CA GLY A 232 15.96 -15.08 22.11
C GLY A 232 17.15 -15.92 21.59
N GLY A 233 18.32 -15.29 21.41
CA GLY A 233 19.53 -15.95 20.91
C GLY A 233 19.56 -16.19 19.39
N GLY A 234 18.58 -15.70 18.62
CA GLY A 234 18.59 -15.86 17.16
C GLY A 234 19.61 -14.96 16.47
N CYS A 235 20.15 -15.50 15.37
CA CYS A 235 21.13 -14.82 14.52
C CYS A 235 20.76 -15.05 13.06
N ARG A 236 20.61 -13.98 12.29
CA ARG A 236 20.34 -14.03 10.85
C ARG A 236 21.24 -13.02 10.16
N GLU A 237 22.04 -13.48 9.20
CA GLU A 237 22.94 -12.61 8.43
C GLU A 237 23.78 -11.69 9.33
N ASN A 238 24.45 -12.23 10.36
CA ASN A 238 25.26 -11.46 11.33
C ASN A 238 24.48 -10.45 12.22
N LEU A 239 23.15 -10.46 12.21
CA LEU A 239 22.29 -9.59 13.03
C LEU A 239 21.57 -10.40 14.12
N CYS A 240 21.46 -9.82 15.31
CA CYS A 240 20.61 -10.32 16.39
C CYS A 240 19.16 -10.25 15.96
N TYR A 241 18.54 -11.41 15.84
CA TYR A 241 17.26 -11.59 15.19
C TYR A 241 16.36 -12.46 16.06
N LYS A 242 15.06 -12.15 16.13
CA LYS A 242 14.09 -12.95 16.88
C LYS A 242 13.13 -13.57 15.89
N GLU A 243 12.92 -14.88 15.90
CA GLU A 243 11.84 -15.47 15.08
C GLU A 243 10.50 -14.81 15.42
N GLY A 244 9.84 -14.25 14.39
CA GLY A 244 8.66 -13.40 14.53
C GLY A 244 8.94 -11.90 14.72
N SER A 245 10.19 -11.42 14.69
CA SER A 245 10.52 -9.98 14.54
C SER A 245 10.33 -9.49 13.11
N ASP A 246 10.29 -10.42 12.15
CA ASP A 246 9.57 -10.20 10.91
C ASP A 246 8.09 -10.02 11.30
N ASN A 247 7.67 -8.78 11.57
CA ASN A 247 6.31 -8.37 11.18
C ASN A 247 6.20 -8.38 9.64
N TYR A 248 6.70 -9.44 8.99
CA TYR A 248 6.12 -9.88 7.74
C TYR A 248 4.69 -10.25 8.12
N TYR A 249 3.78 -9.43 7.64
CA TYR A 249 2.39 -9.80 7.50
C TYR A 249 2.34 -11.23 6.96
N ALA A 250 2.02 -12.19 7.81
CA ALA A 250 1.66 -13.51 7.34
C ALA A 250 0.60 -13.31 6.25
N PRO A 251 0.72 -13.97 5.08
CA PRO A 251 -0.30 -13.90 4.06
C PRO A 251 -1.57 -14.56 4.60
N GLN A 252 -2.41 -13.75 5.25
CA GLN A 252 -3.84 -14.00 5.27
C GLN A 252 -4.35 -13.59 3.90
N GLU A 253 -5.13 -14.48 3.28
CA GLU A 253 -5.76 -14.30 1.98
C GLU A 253 -6.27 -12.86 1.81
N GLU A 254 -5.86 -12.24 0.71
CA GLU A 254 -6.38 -10.95 0.29
C GLU A 254 -7.87 -11.12 -0.03
N GLU A 255 -8.74 -10.72 0.91
CA GLU A 255 -10.18 -10.69 0.67
C GLU A 255 -10.49 -9.50 -0.24
N THR A 256 -10.25 -9.70 -1.54
CA THR A 256 -10.71 -8.81 -2.61
C THR A 256 -12.12 -9.22 -3.04
N ASN A 257 -12.75 -8.43 -3.90
CA ASN A 257 -14.06 -8.78 -4.48
C ASN A 257 -13.94 -9.83 -5.61
N GLU A 258 -12.81 -10.53 -5.73
CA GLU A 258 -12.63 -11.56 -6.74
C GLU A 258 -13.51 -12.78 -6.42
N ILE A 259 -14.33 -13.16 -7.40
CA ILE A 259 -15.19 -14.34 -7.32
C ILE A 259 -14.30 -15.54 -7.66
N GLU A 260 -14.02 -16.42 -6.69
CA GLU A 260 -13.52 -17.76 -7.01
C GLU A 260 -14.51 -18.43 -7.97
N GLY A 261 -14.02 -18.82 -9.15
CA GLY A 261 -14.83 -19.53 -10.12
C GLY A 261 -15.40 -20.79 -9.46
N GLN A 262 -16.74 -20.92 -9.44
CA GLN A 262 -17.40 -22.10 -8.91
C GLN A 262 -16.75 -23.36 -9.51
N GLN A 263 -16.07 -24.13 -8.65
CA GLN A 263 -15.72 -25.50 -8.97
C GLN A 263 -17.03 -26.26 -9.22
N SER A 264 -17.12 -26.82 -10.42
CA SER A 264 -18.22 -27.64 -10.88
C SER A 264 -18.16 -29.04 -10.25
N GLU A 265 -19.35 -29.51 -9.87
CA GLU A 265 -19.75 -30.88 -9.49
C GLU A 265 -19.39 -31.30 -8.05
N VAL A 266 -20.23 -32.02 -7.29
CA VAL A 266 -21.03 -33.20 -7.64
C VAL A 266 -22.24 -33.39 -6.71
N HIS A 267 -23.28 -34.03 -7.27
CA HIS A 267 -24.30 -34.90 -6.66
C HIS A 267 -25.68 -34.35 -6.30
N ASP A 268 -26.56 -34.59 -7.26
CA ASP A 268 -27.99 -34.82 -7.14
C ASP A 268 -28.33 -35.84 -6.04
N THR A 269 -29.32 -35.54 -5.22
CA THR A 269 -30.12 -36.58 -4.58
C THR A 269 -31.53 -36.06 -4.42
N HIS A 270 -32.40 -36.53 -5.32
CA HIS A 270 -33.83 -36.34 -5.28
C HIS A 270 -34.43 -36.76 -3.93
N VAL A 271 -35.17 -35.84 -3.31
CA VAL A 271 -36.24 -36.21 -2.36
C VAL A 271 -37.51 -35.51 -2.79
N HIS A 272 -38.47 -36.30 -3.27
CA HIS A 272 -39.84 -35.91 -3.53
C HIS A 272 -40.59 -35.73 -2.21
N THR A 273 -41.24 -34.59 -2.02
CA THR A 273 -42.45 -34.49 -1.19
C THR A 273 -43.50 -33.61 -1.86
N ARG A 274 -44.74 -34.08 -1.76
CA ARG A 274 -45.95 -33.68 -2.48
C ARG A 274 -46.48 -32.30 -2.10
N SER A 275 -47.14 -31.70 -3.09
CA SER A 275 -48.01 -30.52 -3.07
C SER A 275 -49.00 -30.50 -1.90
N ASP A 276 -49.18 -29.30 -1.32
CA ASP A 276 -50.52 -28.84 -0.95
C ASP A 276 -50.68 -27.34 -1.19
N ASN A 277 -51.86 -26.96 -1.65
CA ASN A 277 -52.16 -25.72 -2.38
C ASN A 277 -53.00 -24.77 -1.50
N SER A 278 -52.54 -23.54 -1.23
CA SER A 278 -53.40 -22.44 -0.78
C SER A 278 -52.64 -21.11 -0.68
N ASN A 279 -52.94 -20.19 -1.60
CA ASN A 279 -52.88 -18.72 -1.49
C ASN A 279 -51.97 -18.10 -0.41
N ARG A 280 -50.76 -17.67 -0.82
CA ARG A 280 -50.10 -16.48 -0.25
C ARG A 280 -49.44 -15.65 -1.35
N ASN A 281 -49.95 -14.42 -1.50
CA ASN A 281 -49.34 -13.33 -2.24
C ASN A 281 -48.05 -12.90 -1.54
N GLU A 282 -46.91 -13.51 -1.87
CA GLU A 282 -45.61 -13.01 -1.47
C GLU A 282 -44.58 -13.25 -2.56
N VAL A 283 -43.79 -12.23 -2.85
CA VAL A 283 -42.72 -12.25 -3.85
C VAL A 283 -41.64 -13.22 -3.35
N ILE A 284 -41.51 -14.39 -4.01
CA ILE A 284 -40.53 -15.41 -3.64
C ILE A 284 -39.21 -15.11 -4.36
N SER A 285 -38.45 -14.16 -3.81
CA SER A 285 -36.99 -14.14 -3.88
C SER A 285 -36.46 -13.37 -2.68
N THR A 286 -36.13 -14.11 -1.61
CA THR A 286 -35.74 -13.57 -0.29
C THR A 286 -34.25 -13.22 -0.19
N GLN A 287 -33.44 -13.46 -1.23
CA GLN A 287 -32.05 -13.03 -1.26
C GLN A 287 -31.96 -11.61 -1.83
N GLN A 288 -32.26 -10.62 -0.99
CA GLN A 288 -31.99 -9.22 -1.32
C GLN A 288 -30.47 -9.02 -1.44
N MET A 289 -30.03 -8.47 -2.57
CA MET A 289 -28.61 -8.15 -2.82
C MET A 289 -28.13 -6.99 -1.95
N SER A 290 -29.08 -6.18 -1.46
CA SER A 290 -28.88 -5.16 -0.44
C SER A 290 -29.24 -5.70 0.94
N GLN A 291 -28.44 -5.32 1.94
CA GLN A 291 -28.66 -5.75 3.31
C GLN A 291 -28.98 -4.56 4.21
N PHE A 292 -30.09 -4.65 4.91
CA PHE A 292 -30.36 -3.79 6.05
C PHE A 292 -29.43 -4.18 7.20
N VAL A 293 -28.62 -3.25 7.69
CA VAL A 293 -27.58 -3.52 8.70
C VAL A 293 -27.77 -2.64 9.92
N SER A 294 -27.43 -3.15 11.12
CA SER A 294 -27.37 -2.29 12.31
C SER A 294 -26.09 -1.45 12.32
N CYS A 295 -26.05 -0.41 13.16
CA CYS A 295 -24.89 0.49 13.28
C CYS A 295 -23.61 -0.23 13.74
N GLU A 296 -23.74 -1.41 14.35
CA GLU A 296 -22.64 -2.20 14.90
C GLU A 296 -22.02 -3.15 13.88
N VAL A 297 -22.72 -3.40 12.76
CA VAL A 297 -22.29 -4.35 11.74
C VAL A 297 -20.97 -3.89 11.11
N LYS A 298 -19.98 -4.77 11.19
CA LYS A 298 -18.68 -4.59 10.54
C LYS A 298 -18.70 -5.23 9.16
N LEU A 299 -17.86 -4.73 8.26
CA LEU A 299 -17.77 -5.33 6.93
C LEU A 299 -17.30 -6.80 6.98
N ARG A 300 -16.39 -7.16 7.88
CA ARG A 300 -15.91 -8.54 8.04
C ARG A 300 -17.02 -9.51 8.46
N ASP A 301 -18.02 -9.02 9.19
CA ASP A 301 -19.12 -9.84 9.68
C ASP A 301 -20.15 -10.13 8.57
N GLN A 302 -20.03 -9.44 7.41
CA GLN A 302 -20.94 -9.58 6.28
C GLN A 302 -20.27 -10.11 5.02
N CYS A 303 -20.94 -11.10 4.42
CA CYS A 303 -20.65 -11.69 3.11
C CYS A 303 -19.20 -12.12 2.91
N LYS A 304 -18.88 -13.33 3.42
CA LYS A 304 -17.66 -14.07 3.14
C LYS A 304 -17.70 -14.59 1.70
N GLY A 305 -17.02 -13.90 0.79
CA GLY A 305 -16.73 -14.44 -0.54
C GLY A 305 -17.78 -14.22 -1.65
N THR A 306 -18.76 -13.31 -1.55
CA THR A 306 -19.39 -12.63 -2.73
C THR A 306 -20.52 -11.61 -2.43
N THR A 307 -20.58 -10.57 -3.29
CA THR A 307 -21.74 -9.78 -3.78
C THR A 307 -22.54 -8.79 -2.92
N CYS A 308 -22.28 -8.63 -1.63
CA CYS A 308 -22.98 -7.62 -0.82
C CYS A 308 -22.21 -6.30 -0.81
N ASN A 309 -22.30 -5.54 -1.90
CA ASN A 309 -21.61 -4.24 -2.01
C ASN A 309 -22.51 -3.06 -1.63
N ARG A 310 -23.82 -3.26 -1.45
CA ARG A 310 -24.77 -2.18 -1.12
C ARG A 310 -25.47 -2.46 0.21
N TYR A 311 -25.47 -1.46 1.08
CA TYR A 311 -26.05 -1.55 2.42
C TYR A 311 -27.00 -0.38 2.68
N GLU A 312 -28.06 -0.64 3.45
CA GLU A 312 -28.95 0.39 3.99
C GLU A 312 -28.69 0.54 5.48
N CYS A 313 -28.29 1.75 5.87
CA CYS A 313 -27.97 2.13 7.24
C CYS A 313 -29.16 2.81 7.92
N PRO A 314 -29.51 2.45 9.17
CA PRO A 314 -30.55 3.11 9.93
C PRO A 314 -30.06 4.48 10.43
N ALA A 315 -31.02 5.30 10.87
CA ALA A 315 -30.73 6.54 11.57
C ALA A 315 -30.09 6.29 12.94
N GLY A 316 -29.41 7.29 13.50
CA GLY A 316 -28.90 7.28 14.87
C GLY A 316 -27.52 6.64 15.06
N CYS A 317 -26.82 6.25 13.99
CA CYS A 317 -25.53 5.57 14.09
C CYS A 317 -24.38 6.42 14.66
N LEU A 318 -24.54 7.75 14.76
CA LEU A 318 -23.58 8.63 15.43
C LEU A 318 -23.45 8.29 16.94
N SER A 319 -24.53 7.84 17.56
CA SER A 319 -24.59 7.48 18.98
C SER A 319 -24.05 6.07 19.30
N SER A 320 -23.86 5.24 18.28
CA SER A 320 -23.34 3.88 18.44
C SER A 320 -21.87 3.92 18.91
N THR A 321 -21.44 2.88 19.64
CA THR A 321 -20.06 2.73 20.13
C THR A 321 -19.16 1.92 19.19
N ALA A 322 -19.70 1.46 18.05
CA ALA A 322 -18.99 0.61 17.11
C ALA A 322 -17.77 1.29 16.47
N LYS A 323 -16.61 0.64 16.45
CA LYS A 323 -15.36 1.31 16.04
C LYS A 323 -15.35 1.64 14.54
N VAL A 324 -14.70 2.76 14.20
CA VAL A 324 -14.28 3.09 12.84
C VAL A 324 -12.75 3.15 12.84
N ILE A 325 -12.08 2.42 11.96
CA ILE A 325 -10.63 2.34 11.91
C ILE A 325 -10.19 2.82 10.52
N GLY A 326 -9.51 3.96 10.45
CA GLY A 326 -9.11 4.60 9.19
C GLY A 326 -9.89 5.87 8.84
N SER A 327 -9.53 6.52 7.73
CA SER A 327 -10.01 7.86 7.36
C SER A 327 -10.52 7.97 5.92
N VAL A 328 -9.99 7.15 5.03
CA VAL A 328 -10.33 7.10 3.59
C VAL A 328 -10.53 5.66 3.18
N HIS A 329 -9.55 4.83 3.53
CA HIS A 329 -9.67 3.39 3.57
C HIS A 329 -10.00 3.00 5.01
N TYR A 330 -10.95 2.10 5.18
CA TYR A 330 -11.39 1.60 6.48
C TYR A 330 -11.04 0.14 6.63
N ASP A 331 -10.59 -0.25 7.82
CA ASP A 331 -10.32 -1.65 8.14
C ASP A 331 -11.63 -2.43 8.10
N MET A 332 -11.63 -3.68 7.61
CA MET A 332 -12.83 -4.52 7.57
C MET A 332 -13.53 -4.75 8.92
N HIS A 333 -12.86 -4.51 10.05
CA HIS A 333 -13.47 -4.53 11.39
C HIS A 333 -14.19 -3.21 11.76
N SER A 334 -14.23 -2.23 10.85
CA SER A 334 -14.95 -0.96 11.04
C SER A 334 -16.44 -1.15 10.79
N SER A 335 -17.27 -0.42 11.55
CA SER A 335 -18.71 -0.29 11.28
C SER A 335 -18.94 0.34 9.91
N ILE A 336 -19.78 -0.28 9.09
CA ILE A 336 -20.11 0.18 7.74
C ILE A 336 -20.78 1.57 7.81
N CYS A 337 -21.85 1.68 8.61
CA CYS A 337 -22.65 2.89 8.70
C CYS A 337 -21.89 4.05 9.33
N ARG A 338 -21.11 3.79 10.38
CA ARG A 338 -20.28 4.84 10.99
C ARG A 338 -19.13 5.27 10.09
N ALA A 339 -18.53 4.37 9.32
CA ALA A 339 -17.53 4.73 8.31
C ALA A 339 -18.13 5.59 7.19
N ALA A 340 -19.37 5.30 6.78
CA ALA A 340 -20.11 6.10 5.80
C ALA A 340 -20.42 7.53 6.31
N ILE A 341 -20.85 7.66 7.57
CA ILE A 341 -21.00 8.97 8.23
C ILE A 341 -19.66 9.69 8.33
N HIS A 342 -18.63 9.01 8.86
CA HIS A 342 -17.29 9.57 8.98
C HIS A 342 -16.75 10.11 7.64
N TYR A 343 -16.95 9.38 6.55
CA TYR A 343 -16.53 9.85 5.22
C TYR A 343 -17.41 11.00 4.68
N GLY A 344 -18.67 11.07 5.11
CA GLY A 344 -19.65 12.08 4.66
C GLY A 344 -20.50 11.62 3.48
N ILE A 345 -20.68 10.31 3.32
CA ILE A 345 -21.57 9.74 2.28
C ILE A 345 -23.04 9.83 2.70
N ILE A 346 -23.30 9.57 3.98
CA ILE A 346 -24.61 9.67 4.63
C ILE A 346 -24.46 10.52 5.89
N ASP A 347 -25.57 11.01 6.41
CA ASP A 347 -25.65 11.69 7.70
C ASP A 347 -26.25 10.75 8.77
N ASN A 348 -26.64 11.30 9.92
CA ASN A 348 -27.21 10.52 11.01
C ASN A 348 -28.68 10.12 10.77
N ASP A 349 -29.31 10.54 9.68
CA ASP A 349 -30.63 10.05 9.28
C ASP A 349 -30.55 8.70 8.56
N GLY A 350 -29.32 8.25 8.23
CA GLY A 350 -29.05 6.97 7.62
C GLY A 350 -29.11 7.03 6.09
N GLY A 351 -29.33 5.87 5.46
CA GLY A 351 -29.48 5.76 4.02
C GLY A 351 -28.52 4.76 3.37
N TRP A 352 -28.38 4.91 2.05
CA TRP A 352 -27.76 3.90 1.19
C TRP A 352 -26.27 4.16 0.97
N VAL A 353 -25.46 3.12 1.14
CA VAL A 353 -24.00 3.17 0.94
C VAL A 353 -23.51 2.00 0.09
N ASP A 354 -22.64 2.33 -0.87
CA ASP A 354 -21.88 1.33 -1.64
C ASP A 354 -20.49 1.12 -1.04
N ILE A 355 -20.03 -0.12 -1.06
CA ILE A 355 -18.78 -0.58 -0.45
C ILE A 355 -17.90 -1.24 -1.49
N THR A 356 -16.63 -0.83 -1.54
CA THR A 356 -15.62 -1.45 -2.38
C THR A 356 -14.51 -2.04 -1.52
N ARG A 357 -14.27 -3.35 -1.59
CA ARG A 357 -13.08 -3.96 -0.97
C ARG A 357 -11.85 -3.58 -1.78
N GLN A 358 -10.82 -3.09 -1.10
CA GLN A 358 -9.61 -2.49 -1.71
C GLN A 358 -8.33 -3.30 -1.42
N GLY A 359 -8.48 -4.55 -0.97
CA GLY A 359 -7.36 -5.40 -0.54
C GLY A 359 -6.69 -4.87 0.73
N ARG A 360 -5.45 -5.30 0.99
CA ARG A 360 -4.73 -4.96 2.23
C ARG A 360 -4.20 -3.52 2.21
N LYS A 361 -4.35 -2.82 3.33
CA LYS A 361 -3.63 -1.56 3.61
C LYS A 361 -2.75 -1.78 4.82
N LEU A 362 -1.51 -1.28 4.76
CA LEU A 362 -0.49 -1.48 5.79
C LEU A 362 -0.81 -0.79 7.11
N TYR A 363 -1.52 0.33 7.01
CA TYR A 363 -1.96 1.10 8.17
C TYR A 363 -3.23 1.87 7.85
N PHE A 364 -3.90 2.29 8.90
CA PHE A 364 -5.12 3.09 8.89
C PHE A 364 -4.89 4.33 9.74
N MET A 365 -5.08 5.50 9.13
CA MET A 365 -4.84 6.79 9.81
C MET A 365 -6.08 7.25 10.59
N TYR A 366 -5.82 7.82 11.76
CA TYR A 366 -6.82 8.50 12.58
C TYR A 366 -7.33 9.76 11.88
N SER A 367 -8.61 10.06 12.03
CA SER A 367 -9.19 11.37 11.80
C SER A 367 -10.51 11.53 12.55
N SER A 368 -10.91 12.78 12.78
CA SER A 368 -12.26 13.12 13.23
C SER A 368 -12.98 13.85 12.11
N ARG A 369 -14.13 13.32 11.67
CA ARG A 369 -14.94 13.87 10.57
C ARG A 369 -16.42 13.59 10.83
N ASN A 370 -17.28 14.56 10.50
CA ASN A 370 -18.75 14.43 10.58
C ASN A 370 -19.26 13.87 11.92
N GLY A 371 -18.63 14.28 13.03
CA GLY A 371 -18.98 13.85 14.38
C GLY A 371 -18.54 12.43 14.75
N VAL A 372 -17.80 11.74 13.90
CA VAL A 372 -17.21 10.42 14.19
C VAL A 372 -15.70 10.56 14.33
N GLU A 373 -15.15 9.99 15.40
CA GLU A 373 -13.71 9.81 15.56
C GLU A 373 -13.34 8.39 15.12
N SER A 374 -12.36 8.28 14.22
CA SER A 374 -11.81 6.99 13.85
C SER A 374 -10.67 6.56 14.79
N VAL A 375 -10.10 5.39 14.57
CA VAL A 375 -8.98 4.85 15.32
C VAL A 375 -7.86 4.54 14.35
N SER A 376 -6.63 4.86 14.74
CA SER A 376 -5.45 4.45 13.97
C SER A 376 -5.14 2.97 14.19
N LYS A 377 -4.77 2.26 13.14
CA LYS A 377 -4.28 0.88 13.23
C LYS A 377 -3.00 0.75 12.41
N TYR A 378 -1.92 0.35 13.06
CA TYR A 378 -0.57 0.25 12.48
C TYR A 378 -0.20 -1.20 12.16
N GLN A 379 -1.20 -1.96 11.71
CA GLN A 379 -1.08 -3.34 11.29
C GLN A 379 -1.85 -3.49 10.00
N SER A 380 -1.24 -4.13 9.01
CA SER A 380 -1.90 -4.39 7.75
C SER A 380 -3.12 -5.27 7.92
N ALA A 381 -4.18 -4.84 7.27
CA ALA A 381 -5.45 -5.53 7.26
C ALA A 381 -6.16 -5.24 5.94
N ASN A 382 -7.09 -6.12 5.59
CA ASN A 382 -7.99 -5.88 4.48
C ASN A 382 -8.81 -4.59 4.73
N SER A 383 -9.03 -3.86 3.66
CA SER A 383 -9.62 -2.54 3.70
C SER A 383 -10.79 -2.40 2.74
N PHE A 384 -11.63 -1.40 3.00
CA PHE A 384 -12.70 -1.01 2.12
C PHE A 384 -12.85 0.51 2.02
N THR A 385 -13.48 0.96 0.94
CA THR A 385 -13.92 2.33 0.74
C THR A 385 -15.44 2.39 0.64
N VAL A 386 -16.00 3.56 0.93
CA VAL A 386 -17.43 3.85 0.90
C VAL A 386 -17.74 4.86 -0.19
N SER A 387 -18.88 4.71 -0.86
CA SER A 387 -19.35 5.62 -1.91
C SER A 387 -20.87 5.84 -1.83
N LYS A 388 -21.31 6.99 -2.34
CA LYS A 388 -22.72 7.39 -2.35
C LYS A 388 -23.50 6.60 -3.39
N VAL A 389 -24.66 6.09 -3.00
CA VAL A 389 -25.61 5.51 -3.93
C VAL A 389 -26.38 6.63 -4.63
N THR A 390 -26.22 6.73 -5.93
CA THR A 390 -27.01 7.64 -6.77
C THR A 390 -28.27 6.93 -7.26
N VAL A 391 -29.32 7.69 -7.54
CA VAL A 391 -30.57 7.17 -8.11
C VAL A 391 -30.72 7.73 -9.52
N GLN A 392 -31.01 6.87 -10.50
CA GLN A 392 -31.19 7.27 -11.89
C GLN A 392 -32.47 6.68 -12.47
N ALA A 393 -33.34 7.55 -12.99
CA ALA A 393 -34.49 7.11 -13.78
C ALA A 393 -34.01 6.71 -15.17
N VAL A 394 -34.50 5.58 -15.68
CA VAL A 394 -34.06 5.01 -16.95
C VAL A 394 -35.25 4.76 -17.87
N THR A 395 -34.98 4.41 -19.13
CA THR A 395 -36.00 3.92 -20.06
C THR A 395 -36.03 2.39 -20.05
N CYS A 396 -37.09 1.79 -20.60
CA CYS A 396 -37.19 0.34 -20.72
C CYS A 396 -36.11 -0.28 -21.63
N GLU A 397 -35.36 0.52 -22.37
CA GLU A 397 -34.29 0.08 -23.28
C GLU A 397 -32.90 0.21 -22.65
N THR A 398 -32.77 0.88 -21.51
CA THR A 398 -31.47 1.12 -20.87
C THR A 398 -30.84 -0.20 -20.41
N THR A 399 -29.57 -0.39 -20.77
CA THR A 399 -28.77 -1.60 -20.48
C THR A 399 -27.65 -1.30 -19.49
N VAL A 400 -27.04 -2.35 -18.92
CA VAL A 400 -25.90 -2.21 -18.00
C VAL A 400 -24.65 -1.72 -18.74
N GLU A 401 -24.45 -2.21 -19.97
CA GLU A 401 -23.35 -1.77 -20.85
C GLU A 401 -23.33 -0.25 -21.02
N GLN A 402 -24.51 0.37 -21.20
CA GLN A 402 -24.65 1.82 -21.36
C GLN A 402 -24.55 2.58 -20.03
N LEU A 403 -25.13 2.03 -18.97
CA LEU A 403 -25.30 2.73 -17.70
C LEU A 403 -24.06 2.68 -16.81
N CYS A 404 -23.44 1.51 -16.70
CA CYS A 404 -22.39 1.21 -15.75
C CYS A 404 -21.60 -0.04 -16.20
N PRO A 405 -20.75 0.09 -17.23
CA PRO A 405 -19.94 -1.03 -17.70
C PRO A 405 -19.03 -1.57 -16.58
N PHE A 406 -18.83 -2.88 -16.58
CA PHE A 406 -18.04 -3.54 -15.54
C PHE A 406 -16.54 -3.30 -15.72
N HIS A 407 -15.90 -2.83 -14.66
CA HIS A 407 -14.46 -2.69 -14.49
C HIS A 407 -14.01 -3.40 -13.20
N LYS A 408 -12.86 -4.07 -13.27
CA LYS A 408 -12.22 -4.68 -12.08
C LYS A 408 -11.70 -3.58 -11.13
N PRO A 409 -11.77 -3.76 -9.80
CA PRO A 409 -12.22 -4.98 -9.08
C PRO A 409 -13.74 -5.05 -8.85
N ALA A 410 -14.47 -3.94 -9.00
CA ALA A 410 -15.93 -3.88 -8.93
C ALA A 410 -16.44 -2.59 -9.60
N SER A 411 -17.71 -2.59 -10.03
CA SER A 411 -18.40 -1.39 -10.53
C SER A 411 -19.70 -1.18 -9.79
N HIS A 412 -19.97 0.06 -9.40
CA HIS A 412 -21.20 0.45 -8.71
C HIS A 412 -22.16 1.09 -9.70
N CYS A 413 -23.31 0.46 -9.93
CA CYS A 413 -24.38 1.05 -10.71
C CYS A 413 -25.25 1.97 -9.84
N PRO A 414 -25.81 3.05 -10.41
CA PRO A 414 -26.85 3.78 -9.72
C PRO A 414 -28.04 2.85 -9.41
N ARG A 415 -28.78 3.16 -8.35
CA ARG A 415 -30.09 2.55 -8.10
C ARG A 415 -31.04 3.02 -9.20
N VAL A 416 -31.55 2.08 -9.97
CA VAL A 416 -32.33 2.36 -11.17
C VAL A 416 -33.79 2.53 -10.79
N TYR A 417 -34.44 3.59 -11.27
CA TYR A 417 -35.89 3.71 -11.22
C TYR A 417 -36.49 3.35 -12.58
N CYS A 418 -37.14 2.20 -12.61
CA CYS A 418 -37.80 1.68 -13.81
C CYS A 418 -39.19 2.28 -13.98
N PRO A 419 -39.54 2.73 -15.20
CA PRO A 419 -40.87 3.23 -15.51
C PRO A 419 -41.89 2.09 -15.58
N ARG A 420 -43.17 2.46 -15.71
CA ARG A 420 -44.26 1.50 -15.90
C ARG A 420 -44.22 0.91 -17.31
N ASP A 421 -44.86 -0.24 -17.47
CA ASP A 421 -45.19 -0.85 -18.77
C ASP A 421 -43.97 -1.28 -19.62
N CYS A 422 -42.87 -1.63 -18.97
CA CYS A 422 -41.70 -2.17 -19.65
C CYS A 422 -41.92 -3.57 -20.23
N MET A 423 -42.95 -4.31 -19.82
CA MET A 423 -43.30 -5.59 -20.46
C MET A 423 -43.76 -5.42 -21.90
N GLN A 424 -44.40 -4.30 -22.22
CA GLN A 424 -44.91 -3.95 -23.54
C GLN A 424 -43.84 -3.33 -24.45
N ALA A 425 -42.65 -3.03 -23.92
CA ALA A 425 -41.55 -2.48 -24.71
C ALA A 425 -41.11 -3.47 -25.80
N ASN A 426 -40.73 -2.94 -26.96
CA ASN A 426 -40.40 -3.73 -28.13
C ASN A 426 -39.25 -4.71 -27.81
N PRO A 427 -39.47 -6.04 -27.95
CA PRO A 427 -38.46 -7.04 -27.64
C PRO A 427 -37.16 -6.89 -28.45
N HIS A 428 -37.19 -6.24 -29.62
CA HIS A 428 -35.99 -5.99 -30.41
C HIS A 428 -35.01 -5.01 -29.75
N TYR A 429 -35.51 -4.00 -29.03
CA TYR A 429 -34.68 -2.97 -28.40
C TYR A 429 -34.47 -3.21 -26.90
N ALA A 430 -35.39 -3.93 -26.24
CA ALA A 430 -35.34 -4.18 -24.81
C ALA A 430 -35.04 -5.66 -24.48
N ARG A 431 -34.12 -6.31 -25.20
CA ARG A 431 -33.88 -7.77 -25.07
C ARG A 431 -33.56 -8.20 -23.64
N VAL A 432 -33.87 -9.46 -23.31
CA VAL A 432 -33.50 -10.08 -22.03
C VAL A 432 -32.73 -11.35 -22.34
N ILE A 433 -31.45 -11.39 -21.99
CA ILE A 433 -30.55 -12.52 -22.28
C ILE A 433 -30.06 -13.09 -20.95
N GLY A 434 -30.38 -14.35 -20.67
CA GLY A 434 -29.99 -15.03 -19.45
C GLY A 434 -31.06 -15.11 -18.36
N THR A 435 -30.69 -15.75 -17.25
CA THR A 435 -31.54 -16.04 -16.09
C THR A 435 -30.66 -16.08 -14.85
N ARG A 436 -31.06 -15.41 -13.76
CA ARG A 436 -30.24 -15.11 -12.56
C ARG A 436 -29.03 -14.22 -12.83
N PHE A 437 -28.28 -14.50 -13.89
CA PHE A 437 -27.28 -13.63 -14.48
C PHE A 437 -27.77 -13.21 -15.86
N TYR A 438 -27.80 -11.90 -16.10
CA TYR A 438 -28.25 -11.32 -17.36
C TYR A 438 -27.06 -10.73 -18.09
N SER A 439 -27.05 -10.81 -19.42
CA SER A 439 -26.04 -10.10 -20.22
C SER A 439 -26.16 -8.61 -19.98
N ASP A 440 -25.03 -7.92 -19.99
CA ASP A 440 -24.90 -6.46 -19.90
C ASP A 440 -25.69 -5.69 -20.97
N VAL A 441 -25.93 -6.29 -22.14
CA VAL A 441 -26.81 -5.77 -23.21
C VAL A 441 -28.30 -5.99 -22.97
N SER A 442 -28.69 -6.64 -21.87
CA SER A 442 -30.11 -6.83 -21.54
C SER A 442 -30.72 -5.54 -20.99
N SER A 443 -32.00 -5.31 -21.28
CA SER A 443 -32.79 -4.25 -20.64
C SER A 443 -32.84 -4.49 -19.14
N ILE A 444 -32.39 -3.50 -18.35
CA ILE A 444 -32.38 -3.58 -16.88
C ILE A 444 -33.80 -3.80 -16.36
N CYS A 445 -34.76 -3.01 -16.83
CA CYS A 445 -36.13 -3.04 -16.32
C CYS A 445 -36.89 -4.29 -16.73
N ARG A 446 -36.72 -4.79 -17.96
CA ARG A 446 -37.35 -6.06 -18.37
C ARG A 446 -36.68 -7.26 -17.71
N ALA A 447 -35.36 -7.24 -17.54
CA ALA A 447 -34.66 -8.28 -16.78
C ALA A 447 -35.10 -8.28 -15.31
N ALA A 448 -35.36 -7.12 -14.71
CA ALA A 448 -35.87 -7.02 -13.34
C ALA A 448 -37.30 -7.55 -13.19
N VAL A 449 -38.18 -7.32 -14.18
CA VAL A 449 -39.50 -7.96 -14.24
C VAL A 449 -39.36 -9.47 -14.41
N HIS A 450 -38.52 -9.93 -15.35
CA HIS A 450 -38.24 -11.35 -15.56
C HIS A 450 -37.76 -12.01 -14.26
N ALA A 451 -36.84 -11.38 -13.53
CA ALA A 451 -36.33 -11.84 -12.24
C ALA A 451 -37.36 -11.77 -11.09
N GLY A 452 -38.49 -11.09 -11.28
CA GLY A 452 -39.51 -10.89 -10.25
C GLY A 452 -39.15 -9.83 -9.20
N VAL A 453 -38.14 -9.00 -9.47
CA VAL A 453 -37.69 -7.92 -8.57
C VAL A 453 -38.68 -6.76 -8.57
N VAL A 454 -39.24 -6.43 -9.73
CA VAL A 454 -40.30 -5.43 -9.90
C VAL A 454 -41.44 -5.99 -10.74
N ARG A 455 -42.64 -5.42 -10.59
CA ARG A 455 -43.80 -5.72 -11.45
C ARG A 455 -43.87 -4.72 -12.60
N ASN A 456 -44.85 -4.89 -13.49
CA ASN A 456 -45.04 -3.98 -14.63
C ASN A 456 -45.39 -2.53 -14.26
N HIS A 457 -45.67 -2.24 -12.99
CA HIS A 457 -45.91 -0.87 -12.51
C HIS A 457 -44.63 -0.06 -12.24
N GLY A 458 -43.45 -0.59 -12.60
CA GLY A 458 -42.16 0.05 -12.36
C GLY A 458 -41.72 0.04 -10.90
N GLY A 459 -40.55 0.62 -10.60
CA GLY A 459 -40.01 0.64 -9.25
C GLY A 459 -38.49 0.72 -9.21
N TYR A 460 -37.93 0.66 -8.00
CA TYR A 460 -36.48 0.70 -7.80
C TYR A 460 -35.85 -0.69 -8.01
N VAL A 461 -34.75 -0.71 -8.74
CA VAL A 461 -33.97 -1.90 -9.07
C VAL A 461 -32.51 -1.62 -8.73
N ASP A 462 -31.88 -2.52 -7.98
CA ASP A 462 -30.44 -2.53 -7.77
C ASP A 462 -29.78 -3.47 -8.78
N VAL A 463 -28.69 -2.99 -9.39
CA VAL A 463 -27.93 -3.73 -10.41
C VAL A 463 -26.53 -3.94 -9.90
N MET A 464 -26.03 -5.17 -10.06
CA MET A 464 -24.66 -5.53 -9.71
C MET A 464 -23.96 -6.11 -10.95
N PRO A 465 -23.11 -5.32 -11.60
CA PRO A 465 -22.25 -5.81 -12.66
C PRO A 465 -21.25 -6.83 -12.09
N VAL A 466 -21.08 -7.93 -12.81
CA VAL A 466 -20.10 -8.98 -12.51
C VAL A 466 -19.28 -9.27 -13.77
N ASP A 467 -18.16 -9.97 -13.62
CA ASP A 467 -17.32 -10.32 -14.77
C ASP A 467 -18.09 -11.17 -15.80
N LYS A 468 -17.68 -11.06 -17.06
CA LYS A 468 -18.36 -11.68 -18.20
C LYS A 468 -18.46 -13.20 -18.03
N ARG A 469 -19.60 -13.77 -18.42
CA ARG A 469 -19.83 -15.22 -18.42
C ARG A 469 -19.78 -15.78 -19.83
N LYS A 470 -19.23 -16.99 -19.95
CA LYS A 470 -19.18 -17.73 -21.23
C LYS A 470 -20.56 -18.13 -21.74
N ALA A 471 -21.54 -18.29 -20.85
CA ALA A 471 -22.85 -18.82 -21.17
C ALA A 471 -23.99 -18.21 -20.33
N TYR A 472 -25.13 -17.99 -20.96
CA TYR A 472 -26.37 -17.51 -20.37
C TYR A 472 -27.52 -18.48 -20.69
N LYS A 473 -28.26 -18.89 -19.65
CA LYS A 473 -29.40 -19.82 -19.78
C LYS A 473 -30.71 -19.04 -20.00
N ALA A 474 -31.48 -19.44 -21.01
CA ALA A 474 -32.83 -18.95 -21.26
C ALA A 474 -33.84 -19.51 -20.24
N SER A 475 -34.86 -18.74 -19.89
CA SER A 475 -36.06 -19.23 -19.21
C SER A 475 -37.28 -18.34 -19.50
N PHE A 476 -38.46 -18.80 -19.08
CA PHE A 476 -39.67 -17.99 -19.10
C PHE A 476 -40.09 -17.72 -17.66
N GLN A 477 -40.06 -16.45 -17.24
CA GLN A 477 -40.40 -16.03 -15.89
C GLN A 477 -41.18 -14.71 -15.92
N ASN A 478 -42.19 -14.60 -15.07
CA ASN A 478 -42.97 -13.37 -14.86
C ASN A 478 -43.49 -12.73 -16.16
N GLY A 479 -43.87 -13.56 -17.15
CA GLY A 479 -44.43 -13.11 -18.43
C GLY A 479 -43.40 -12.65 -19.47
N ILE A 480 -42.10 -12.88 -19.24
CA ILE A 480 -41.02 -12.55 -20.17
C ILE A 480 -40.24 -13.82 -20.52
N SER A 481 -39.98 -14.05 -21.82
CA SER A 481 -39.03 -15.07 -22.29
C SER A 481 -37.65 -14.46 -22.43
N SER A 482 -36.64 -15.05 -21.79
CA SER A 482 -35.24 -14.67 -22.00
C SER A 482 -34.55 -15.54 -23.05
N GLU A 483 -33.52 -15.00 -23.69
CA GLU A 483 -32.71 -15.66 -24.70
C GLU A 483 -31.47 -16.33 -24.09
N SER A 484 -30.97 -17.38 -24.74
CA SER A 484 -29.69 -18.00 -24.40
C SER A 484 -28.58 -17.39 -25.24
N PHE A 485 -27.40 -17.21 -24.66
CA PHE A 485 -26.22 -16.73 -25.39
C PHE A 485 -24.98 -17.50 -24.94
N PHE A 486 -24.17 -17.92 -25.90
CA PHE A 486 -22.88 -18.56 -25.69
C PHE A 486 -21.82 -17.76 -26.43
N GLN A 487 -20.80 -17.32 -25.72
CA GLN A 487 -19.67 -16.62 -26.31
C GLN A 487 -18.59 -17.66 -26.62
N SER A 488 -18.30 -17.84 -27.91
CA SER A 488 -17.28 -18.76 -28.44
C SER A 488 -15.87 -18.34 -28.07
#